data_AF-R9J7Y7-F1
#
_entry.id   AF-R9J7Y7-F1
#
_cell.length_a   1.000
_cell.length_b   1.000
_cell.length_c   1.000
_cell.angle_alpha   90.00
_cell.angle_beta   90.00
_cell.angle_gamma   90.00
#
_symmetry.space_group_name_H-M   'P 1'
#
loop_
_entity.id
_entity.type
_entity.pdbx_description
1 polymer ?
#
loop_
_entity_poly.entity_id
_entity_poly.type
_entity_poly.pdbx_seq_one_letter_code
_entity_poly.pdbx_strand_id
1 'polypeptide(L)'
;MCKVTFGAEPKDYEVYEFVLKNYYRLRFSPTVATDVKEAGCNSKRVQREVRKQVQNIGIGTKSQQVLKLQQEQLKTERKIVSREQREAEKQRQFELKQQKRKEKHRGR
;
A
#
# COMPACT_ATOMS: atom_id res chain seq x y z
N MET A 1 -29.52 13.97 -15.17
CA MET A 1 -30.92 13.62 -14.86
C MET A 1 -31.79 14.86 -15.01
N CYS A 2 -32.76 14.83 -15.93
CA CYS A 2 -33.80 15.86 -16.08
C CYS A 2 -35.15 15.14 -15.95
N LYS A 3 -36.06 15.63 -15.09
CA LYS A 3 -37.38 15.02 -14.84
C LYS A 3 -38.48 16.01 -15.23
N VAL A 4 -39.39 15.57 -16.08
CA VAL A 4 -40.63 16.29 -16.45
C VAL A 4 -41.80 15.38 -16.12
N THR A 5 -42.79 15.91 -15.40
CA THR A 5 -44.01 15.18 -15.05
C THR A 5 -45.15 15.64 -15.92
N PHE A 6 -45.72 14.72 -16.70
CA PHE A 6 -46.99 14.92 -17.38
C PHE A 6 -48.13 14.54 -16.42
N GLY A 7 -49.25 15.27 -16.47
CA GLY A 7 -50.37 15.08 -15.55
C GLY A 7 -51.27 13.88 -15.92
N ALA A 8 -51.81 13.90 -17.14
CA ALA A 8 -52.49 12.75 -17.74
C ALA A 8 -51.52 11.95 -18.61
N GLU A 9 -51.90 10.73 -19.01
CA GLU A 9 -51.11 9.94 -19.98
C GLU A 9 -50.93 10.74 -21.27
N PRO A 10 -49.71 11.26 -21.54
CA PRO A 10 -49.50 12.09 -22.71
C PRO A 10 -49.51 11.19 -23.93
N LYS A 11 -50.13 11.66 -25.01
CA LYS A 11 -50.04 10.93 -26.28
C LYS A 11 -48.67 11.20 -26.91
N ASP A 12 -48.19 10.25 -27.72
CA ASP A 12 -46.83 10.28 -28.29
C ASP A 12 -46.52 11.59 -29.04
N TYR A 13 -47.52 12.18 -29.71
CA TYR A 13 -47.38 13.44 -30.42
C TYR A 13 -47.16 14.64 -29.48
N GLU A 14 -47.76 14.65 -28.29
CA GLU A 14 -47.62 15.73 -27.30
C GLU A 14 -46.22 15.70 -26.68
N VAL A 15 -45.70 14.51 -26.44
CA VAL A 15 -44.33 14.31 -25.97
C VAL A 15 -43.34 14.79 -27.03
N TYR A 16 -43.57 14.44 -28.30
CA TYR A 16 -42.72 14.84 -29.41
C TYR A 16 -42.66 16.37 -29.56
N GLU A 17 -43.81 17.04 -29.57
CA GLU A 17 -43.87 18.51 -29.60
C GLU A 17 -43.20 19.16 -28.39
N PHE A 18 -43.42 18.60 -27.19
CA PHE A 18 -42.85 19.11 -25.97
C PHE A 18 -41.32 19.06 -26.01
N VAL A 19 -40.75 17.94 -26.47
CA VAL A 19 -39.30 17.78 -26.64
C VAL A 19 -38.78 18.80 -27.65
N LEU A 20 -39.38 18.92 -28.83
CA LEU A 20 -38.94 19.88 -29.85
C LEU A 20 -38.93 21.33 -29.35
N LYS A 21 -39.99 21.74 -28.64
CA LYS A 21 -40.13 23.13 -28.17
C LYS A 21 -39.26 23.43 -26.95
N ASN A 22 -38.98 22.45 -26.10
CA ASN A 22 -38.33 22.67 -24.80
C ASN A 22 -36.93 22.05 -24.68
N TYR A 23 -36.40 21.40 -25.73
CA TYR A 23 -35.11 20.70 -25.71
C TYR A 23 -33.98 21.54 -25.11
N TYR A 24 -33.80 22.77 -25.59
CA TYR A 24 -32.74 23.68 -25.14
C TYR A 24 -32.95 24.26 -23.74
N ARG A 25 -34.14 24.10 -23.16
CA ARG A 25 -34.47 24.55 -21.80
C ARG A 25 -34.26 23.44 -20.77
N LEU A 26 -34.12 22.20 -21.22
CA LEU A 26 -33.88 21.06 -20.33
C LEU A 26 -32.43 21.08 -19.83
N ARG A 27 -32.26 21.12 -18.51
CA ARG A 27 -30.95 21.02 -17.88
C ARG A 27 -30.61 19.57 -17.60
N PHE A 28 -29.64 19.03 -18.33
CA PHE A 28 -29.08 17.71 -18.09
C PHE A 28 -27.92 17.82 -17.09
N SER A 29 -28.02 17.13 -15.95
CA SER A 29 -26.85 16.95 -15.08
C SER A 29 -25.78 16.09 -15.78
N PRO A 30 -24.49 16.29 -15.49
CA PRO A 30 -23.42 15.47 -16.04
C PRO A 30 -23.66 13.99 -15.73
N THR A 31 -23.32 13.14 -16.68
CA THR A 31 -23.44 11.68 -16.56
C THR A 31 -22.50 11.21 -15.46
N VAL A 32 -23.04 10.87 -14.30
CA VAL A 32 -22.31 10.12 -13.28
C VAL A 32 -21.93 8.80 -13.94
N ALA A 33 -20.63 8.54 -14.08
CA ALA A 33 -20.13 7.25 -14.53
C ALA A 33 -20.68 6.19 -13.59
N THR A 34 -21.66 5.43 -14.06
CA THR A 34 -22.16 4.29 -13.32
C THR A 34 -21.07 3.23 -13.38
N ASP A 35 -20.41 2.99 -12.25
CA ASP A 35 -19.50 1.85 -12.11
C ASP A 35 -20.22 0.60 -12.63
N VAL A 36 -19.62 -0.03 -13.64
CA VAL A 36 -20.11 -1.27 -14.21
C VAL A 36 -20.16 -2.27 -13.07
N LYS A 37 -21.37 -2.62 -12.63
CA LYS A 37 -21.55 -3.68 -11.63
C LYS A 37 -20.95 -4.94 -12.21
N GLU A 38 -19.84 -5.38 -11.64
CA GLU A 38 -19.29 -6.70 -11.93
C GLU A 38 -20.41 -7.72 -11.71
N ALA A 39 -20.76 -8.44 -12.78
CA ALA A 39 -21.85 -9.40 -12.76
C ALA A 39 -21.65 -10.39 -11.60
N GLY A 40 -22.73 -10.68 -10.87
CA GLY A 40 -22.73 -11.39 -9.57
C GLY A 40 -21.81 -12.61 -9.54
N CYS A 41 -20.55 -12.38 -9.17
CA CYS A 41 -19.59 -13.42 -8.92
C CYS A 41 -19.92 -14.03 -7.56
N ASN A 42 -20.02 -15.36 -7.50
CA ASN A 42 -20.35 -16.07 -6.28
C ASN A 42 -19.39 -15.62 -5.16
N SER A 43 -19.92 -15.14 -4.04
CA SER A 43 -19.14 -14.57 -2.93
C SER A 43 -18.05 -15.52 -2.43
N LYS A 44 -18.27 -16.85 -2.53
CA LYS A 44 -17.26 -17.86 -2.22
C LYS A 44 -16.07 -17.85 -3.19
N ARG A 45 -16.30 -17.55 -4.47
CA ARG A 45 -15.26 -17.47 -5.50
C ARG A 45 -14.39 -16.23 -5.29
N VAL A 46 -15.00 -15.07 -5.02
CA VAL A 46 -14.28 -13.83 -4.68
C VAL A 46 -13.42 -14.02 -3.44
N GLN A 47 -13.96 -14.59 -2.35
CA GLN A 47 -13.18 -14.85 -1.14
C GLN A 47 -12.02 -15.84 -1.37
N ARG A 48 -12.19 -16.83 -2.25
CA ARG A 48 -11.11 -17.76 -2.63
C ARG A 48 -10.03 -17.06 -3.43
N GLU A 49 -10.38 -16.20 -4.37
CA GLU A 49 -9.41 -15.44 -5.16
C GLU A 49 -8.62 -14.46 -4.30
N VAL A 50 -9.29 -13.75 -3.38
CA VAL A 50 -8.63 -12.89 -2.37
C VAL A 50 -7.67 -13.71 -1.50
N ARG A 51 -8.10 -14.87 -0.98
CA ARG A 51 -7.22 -15.74 -0.19
C ARG A 51 -6.05 -16.30 -1.01
N LYS A 52 -6.28 -16.63 -2.27
CA LYS A 52 -5.25 -17.15 -3.19
C LYS A 52 -4.24 -16.08 -3.54
N GLN A 53 -4.66 -14.84 -3.78
CA GLN A 53 -3.76 -13.70 -3.96
C GLN A 53 -2.93 -13.44 -2.69
N VAL A 54 -3.55 -13.47 -1.51
CA VAL A 54 -2.86 -13.33 -0.22
C VAL A 54 -1.88 -14.49 0.04
N GLN A 55 -2.22 -15.73 -0.35
CA GLN A 55 -1.34 -16.90 -0.23
C GLN A 55 -0.18 -16.90 -1.24
N ASN A 56 -0.43 -16.44 -2.47
CA ASN A 56 0.56 -16.45 -3.55
C ASN A 56 1.73 -15.48 -3.31
N ILE A 57 1.60 -14.55 -2.35
CA ILE A 57 2.69 -13.64 -1.93
C ILE A 57 3.74 -14.37 -1.06
N GLY A 58 3.55 -15.66 -0.77
CA GLY A 58 4.66 -16.54 -0.41
C GLY A 58 5.34 -16.18 0.91
N ILE A 59 4.60 -16.16 2.02
CA ILE A 59 4.99 -16.61 3.37
C ILE A 59 3.71 -16.69 4.21
N GLY A 60 3.42 -17.88 4.72
CA GLY A 60 2.99 -18.16 6.10
C GLY A 60 1.81 -17.42 6.73
N THR A 61 1.24 -18.02 7.78
CA THR A 61 0.28 -17.33 8.65
C THR A 61 0.89 -16.03 9.20
N LYS A 62 0.07 -15.05 9.59
CA LYS A 62 0.53 -13.74 10.14
C LYS A 62 1.61 -13.91 11.21
N SER A 63 1.50 -14.95 12.04
CA SER A 63 2.50 -15.31 13.05
C SER A 63 3.90 -15.61 12.48
N GLN A 64 3.99 -16.33 11.36
CA GLN A 64 5.26 -16.68 10.72
C GLN A 64 5.94 -15.44 10.11
N GLN A 65 5.16 -14.49 9.59
CA GLN A 65 5.68 -13.23 9.08
C GLN A 65 6.30 -12.38 10.21
N VAL A 66 5.59 -12.25 11.34
CA VAL A 66 6.08 -11.51 12.51
C VAL A 66 7.38 -12.10 13.05
N LEU A 67 7.46 -13.43 13.17
CA LEU A 67 8.69 -14.11 13.63
C LEU A 67 9.87 -13.89 12.68
N LYS A 68 9.63 -13.88 11.36
CA LYS A 68 10.67 -13.62 10.37
C LYS A 68 11.19 -12.18 10.46
N LEU A 69 10.29 -11.21 10.59
CA LEU A 69 10.67 -9.80 10.77
C LEU A 69 11.51 -9.59 12.04
N GLN A 70 11.11 -10.20 13.16
CA GLN A 70 11.87 -10.14 14.40
C GLN A 70 13.27 -10.76 14.24
N GLN A 71 13.39 -11.89 13.54
CA GLN A 71 14.68 -12.52 13.30
C GLN A 71 15.61 -11.63 12.45
N GLU A 72 15.07 -10.95 11.43
CA GLU A 72 15.83 -10.04 10.58
C GLU A 72 16.35 -8.82 11.37
N GLN A 73 15.52 -8.23 12.23
CA GLN A 73 15.91 -7.12 13.12
C GLN A 73 17.04 -7.53 14.09
N LEU A 74 16.89 -8.67 14.77
CA LEU A 74 17.92 -9.17 15.68
C LEU A 74 19.24 -9.48 14.95
N LYS A 75 19.17 -9.93 13.70
CA LYS A 75 20.36 -10.18 12.88
C LYS A 75 21.10 -8.88 12.53
N THR A 76 20.38 -7.80 12.26
CA THR A 76 21.00 -6.50 12.00
C THR A 76 21.63 -5.91 13.25
N GLU A 77 20.94 -5.95 14.39
CA GLU A 77 21.44 -5.44 15.67
C GLU A 77 22.73 -6.16 16.08
N ARG A 78 22.74 -7.50 16.02
CA ARG A 78 23.94 -8.29 16.34
C ARG A 78 25.14 -7.94 15.46
N LYS A 79 24.92 -7.66 14.17
CA LYS A 79 25.99 -7.26 13.24
C LYS A 79 26.56 -5.89 13.61
N ILE A 80 25.70 -4.94 13.99
CA ILE A 80 26.10 -3.60 14.41
C ILE A 80 26.94 -3.70 15.69
N VAL A 81 26.43 -4.35 16.74
CA VAL A 81 27.14 -4.50 18.01
C VAL A 81 28.48 -5.21 17.83
N SER A 82 28.52 -6.30 17.05
CA SER A 82 29.77 -7.03 16.80
C SER A 82 30.80 -6.20 16.02
N ARG A 83 30.34 -5.28 15.18
CA ARG A 83 31.22 -4.37 14.43
C ARG A 83 31.78 -3.29 15.34
N GLU A 84 30.94 -2.66 16.15
CA GLU A 84 31.34 -1.63 17.12
C GLU A 84 32.36 -2.17 18.13
N GLN A 85 32.13 -3.38 18.67
CA GLN A 85 33.08 -4.03 19.58
C GLN A 85 34.44 -4.25 18.92
N ARG A 86 34.48 -4.73 17.67
CA ARG A 86 35.72 -4.94 16.93
C ARG A 86 36.45 -3.63 16.63
N GLU A 87 35.73 -2.56 16.32
CA GLU A 87 36.32 -1.25 16.08
C GLU A 87 36.89 -0.66 17.37
N ALA A 88 36.17 -0.76 18.49
CA ALA A 88 36.65 -0.33 19.80
C ALA A 88 37.90 -1.11 20.27
N GLU A 89 37.93 -2.44 20.09
CA GLU A 89 39.10 -3.26 20.41
C GLU A 89 40.31 -2.88 19.56
N LYS A 90 40.12 -2.64 18.26
CA LYS A 90 41.20 -2.18 17.37
C LYS A 90 41.78 -0.84 17.80
N GLN A 91 40.93 0.12 18.15
CA GLN A 91 41.35 1.43 18.65
C GLN A 91 42.16 1.28 19.94
N ARG A 92 41.66 0.50 20.91
CA ARG A 92 42.38 0.22 22.16
C ARG A 92 43.75 -0.41 21.93
N GLN A 93 43.84 -1.41 21.04
CA GLN A 93 45.12 -2.04 20.71
C GLN A 93 46.08 -1.06 20.03
N PHE A 94 45.57 -0.18 19.16
CA PHE A 94 46.36 0.84 18.50
C PHE A 94 46.94 1.84 19.50
N GLU A 95 46.11 2.35 20.43
CA GLU A 95 46.56 3.27 21.49
C GLU A 95 47.64 2.65 22.37
N LEU A 96 47.46 1.39 22.79
CA LEU A 96 48.47 0.65 23.55
C LEU A 96 49.78 0.50 22.79
N LYS A 97 49.72 0.23 21.47
CA LYS A 97 50.93 0.17 20.62
C LYS A 97 51.61 1.53 20.52
N GLN A 98 50.84 2.62 20.41
CA GLN A 98 51.38 3.98 20.37
C GLN A 98 52.06 4.35 21.70
N GLN A 99 51.43 4.04 22.83
CA GLN A 99 52.02 4.24 24.16
C GLN A 99 53.34 3.48 24.31
N LYS A 100 53.34 2.17 23.99
CA LYS A 100 54.57 1.34 24.03
C LYS A 100 55.66 1.87 23.11
N ARG A 101 55.32 2.37 21.91
CA ARG A 101 56.28 2.98 20.99
C ARG A 101 56.87 4.28 21.58
N LYS A 102 56.04 5.12 22.19
CA LYS A 102 56.49 6.35 22.88
C LYS A 102 57.40 6.04 24.07
N GLU A 103 57.05 5.05 24.89
CA GLU A 103 57.86 4.60 26.03
C GLU A 103 59.23 4.07 25.59
N LYS A 104 59.26 3.23 24.54
CA LYS A 104 60.53 2.74 23.97
C LYS A 104 61.43 3.88 23.46
N HIS A 105 60.84 4.92 22.90
CA HIS A 105 61.59 6.05 22.32
C HIS A 105 62.02 7.09 23.35
N ARG A 106 61.36 7.14 24.52
CA ARG A 106 61.73 8.08 25.60
C ARG A 106 63.08 7.79 26.23
N GLY A 107 63.66 6.61 25.97
CA GLY A 107 64.96 6.23 26.47
C GLY A 107 64.93 6.00 27.99
N ARG A 108 65.74 5.05 28.43
CA ARG A 108 66.30 5.09 29.76
C ARG A 108 67.75 5.49 29.61
#